data_AF-A0A9P7VWV0-F1
#
_entry.id   AF-A0A9P7VWV0-F1
#
_cell.length_a   1.000
_cell.length_b   1.000
_cell.length_c   1.000
_cell.angle_alpha   90.00
_cell.angle_beta   90.00
_cell.angle_gamma   90.00
#
_symmetry.space_group_name_H-M   'P 1'
#
loop_
_entity.id
_entity.type
_entity.pdbx_description
1 polymer ?
#
loop_
_entity_poly.entity_id
_entity_poly.type
_entity_poly.pdbx_seq_one_letter_code
_entity_poly.pdbx_strand_id
1 'polypeptide(L)'
;MSGPDAKKSPPDLSKKKESLQRLTDQRRAKAWEVHRWPLVKMVASKRTRIHLPTSYMAKDGETTQIVYPGSDINQLVHTHYLGRWDGGGVSANFVHADEIDSKRHEYLGPDPRVAGYWFDDDDEIHVKWWDGFLKDQWIDKEKWRVEAVWDGEIWAEKLQ
;
A
#
# COMPACT_ATOMS: atom_id res chain seq x y z
N MET A 1 -4.50 41.52 -18.44
CA MET A 1 -5.15 40.37 -19.11
C MET A 1 -4.09 39.30 -19.28
N SER A 2 -4.01 38.35 -18.34
CA SER A 2 -3.09 37.21 -18.44
C SER A 2 -3.74 36.18 -19.37
N GLY A 3 -3.07 35.84 -20.48
CA GLY A 3 -3.56 34.84 -21.43
C GLY A 3 -3.63 33.44 -20.80
N PRO A 4 -4.48 32.54 -21.30
CA PRO A 4 -4.55 31.18 -20.79
C PRO A 4 -3.23 30.46 -21.07
N ASP A 5 -2.58 30.00 -20.00
CA ASP A 5 -1.39 29.16 -20.09
C ASP A 5 -1.72 27.92 -20.95
N ALA A 6 -1.18 27.90 -22.17
CA ALA A 6 -1.31 26.76 -23.06
C ALA A 6 -0.60 25.57 -22.41
N LYS A 7 -1.37 24.63 -21.85
CA LYS A 7 -0.84 23.35 -21.34
C LYS A 7 -0.04 22.69 -22.45
N LYS A 8 1.30 22.62 -22.29
CA LYS A 8 2.20 21.98 -23.24
C LYS A 8 1.75 20.55 -23.48
N SER A 9 1.64 20.15 -24.75
CA SER A 9 1.27 18.79 -25.13
C SER A 9 2.21 17.77 -24.47
N PRO A 10 1.71 16.60 -24.03
CA PRO A 10 2.54 15.60 -23.39
C PRO A 10 3.68 15.15 -24.33
N PRO A 11 4.91 14.98 -23.83
CA PRO A 11 5.99 14.43 -24.61
C PRO A 11 5.75 12.93 -24.88
N ASP A 12 6.52 12.41 -25.83
CA ASP A 12 6.53 11.03 -26.33
C ASP A 12 6.20 9.92 -25.30
N LEU A 13 5.45 8.90 -25.73
CA LEU A 13 5.06 7.71 -24.97
C LEU A 13 6.27 6.97 -24.37
N SER A 14 7.44 7.03 -24.99
CA SER A 14 8.68 6.46 -24.42
C SER A 14 9.04 7.10 -23.07
N LYS A 15 8.96 8.43 -22.99
CA LYS A 15 9.23 9.18 -21.74
C LYS A 15 8.20 8.88 -20.67
N LYS A 16 6.96 8.58 -21.05
CA LYS A 16 5.93 8.10 -20.12
C LYS A 16 6.34 6.78 -19.48
N LYS A 17 6.83 5.82 -20.28
CA LYS A 17 7.26 4.50 -19.80
C LYS A 17 8.45 4.59 -18.84
N GLU A 18 9.46 5.40 -19.17
CA GLU A 18 10.62 5.65 -18.29
C GLU A 18 10.19 6.29 -16.96
N SER A 19 9.29 7.28 -17.03
CA SER A 19 8.77 7.94 -15.84
C SER A 19 7.95 6.98 -14.96
N LEU A 20 7.11 6.14 -15.56
CA LEU A 20 6.37 5.09 -14.86
C LEU A 20 7.30 4.11 -14.14
N GLN A 21 8.37 3.68 -14.80
CA GLN A 21 9.37 2.80 -14.20
C GLN A 21 10.03 3.48 -13.00
N ARG A 22 10.49 4.72 -13.16
CA ARG A 22 11.10 5.51 -12.08
C ARG A 22 10.15 5.70 -10.90
N LEU A 23 8.88 6.05 -11.14
CA LEU A 23 7.89 6.22 -10.08
C LEU A 23 7.62 4.91 -9.35
N THR A 24 7.52 3.80 -10.09
CA THR A 24 7.36 2.46 -9.51
C THR A 24 8.56 2.09 -8.63
N ASP A 25 9.78 2.33 -9.10
CA ASP A 25 10.99 2.04 -8.33
C ASP A 25 11.11 2.94 -7.09
N GLN A 26 10.70 4.20 -7.19
CA GLN A 26 10.60 5.09 -6.02
C GLN A 26 9.58 4.60 -5.00
N ARG A 27 8.42 4.09 -5.44
CA ARG A 27 7.41 3.50 -4.54
C ARG A 27 7.96 2.27 -3.83
N ARG A 28 8.60 1.36 -4.57
CA ARG A 28 9.24 0.15 -4.01
C ARG A 28 10.35 0.50 -3.03
N ALA A 29 11.18 1.50 -3.34
CA ALA A 29 12.28 1.94 -2.48
C ALA A 29 11.79 2.58 -1.18
N LYS A 30 10.61 3.20 -1.18
CA LYS A 30 9.97 3.78 0.02
C LYS A 30 9.12 2.78 0.80
N ALA A 31 8.81 1.61 0.22
CA ALA A 31 8.00 0.60 0.88
C ALA A 31 8.77 -0.01 2.05
N TRP A 32 8.15 -0.03 3.23
CA TRP A 32 8.77 -0.53 4.45
C TRP A 32 8.26 -1.92 4.80
N GLU A 33 9.15 -2.78 5.30
CA GLU A 33 8.84 -4.16 5.71
C GLU A 33 7.90 -4.15 6.91
N VAL A 34 6.74 -4.79 6.79
CA VAL A 34 5.69 -4.71 7.83
C VAL A 34 6.13 -5.30 9.18
N HIS A 35 7.10 -6.21 9.17
CA HIS A 35 7.65 -6.83 10.36
C HIS A 35 8.75 -5.98 11.03
N ARG A 36 9.11 -4.82 10.46
CA ARG A 36 10.03 -3.85 11.05
C ARG A 36 9.28 -2.61 11.50
N TRP A 37 9.77 -1.99 12.57
CA TRP A 37 9.17 -0.77 13.08
C TRP A 37 9.20 0.35 12.02
N PRO A 38 8.07 1.02 11.74
CA PRO A 38 8.03 2.07 10.73
C PRO A 38 8.79 3.31 11.19
N LEU A 39 9.63 3.86 10.31
CA LEU A 39 10.44 5.06 10.58
C LEU A 39 9.71 6.37 10.26
N VAL A 40 8.72 6.31 9.39
CA VAL A 40 7.91 7.46 8.98
C VAL A 40 6.57 7.39 9.71
N LYS A 41 6.08 8.52 10.21
CA LYS A 41 4.75 8.61 10.81
C LYS A 41 3.72 9.00 9.76
N MET A 42 2.53 8.43 9.85
CA MET A 42 1.39 8.89 9.07
C MET A 42 0.21 9.11 10.01
N VAL A 43 -0.06 10.37 10.32
CA VAL A 43 -1.06 10.72 11.32
C VAL A 43 -2.42 10.87 10.65
N ALA A 44 -3.42 10.14 11.13
CA ALA A 44 -4.79 10.28 10.67
C ALA A 44 -5.35 11.67 11.06
N SER A 45 -5.89 12.39 10.08
CA SER A 45 -6.44 13.74 10.31
C SER A 45 -7.87 13.73 10.83
N LYS A 46 -8.65 12.69 10.51
CA LYS A 46 -10.04 12.51 10.91
C LYS A 46 -10.31 11.08 11.35
N ARG A 47 -11.48 10.87 11.97
CA ARG A 47 -11.95 9.53 12.31
C ARG A 47 -12.34 8.81 11.02
N THR A 48 -11.79 7.61 10.84
CA THR A 48 -12.08 6.78 9.67
C THR A 48 -11.92 5.30 10.03
N ARG A 49 -12.08 4.40 9.06
CA ARG A 49 -11.80 2.98 9.16
C ARG A 49 -10.55 2.64 8.34
N ILE A 50 -9.84 1.59 8.75
CA ILE A 50 -8.75 0.99 7.98
C ILE A 50 -9.05 -0.48 7.73
N HIS A 51 -8.86 -0.90 6.47
CA HIS A 51 -9.00 -2.28 6.01
C HIS A 51 -7.66 -2.98 6.11
N LEU A 52 -7.63 -4.08 6.87
CA LEU A 52 -6.43 -4.87 7.15
C LEU A 52 -6.67 -6.30 6.64
N PRO A 53 -6.23 -6.61 5.40
CA PRO A 53 -6.32 -7.96 4.84
C PRO A 53 -5.74 -9.02 5.77
N THR A 54 -6.40 -10.17 5.87
CA THR A 54 -5.93 -11.32 6.65
C THR A 54 -4.97 -12.21 5.87
N SER A 55 -5.00 -12.11 4.54
CA SER A 55 -4.11 -12.86 3.64
C SER A 55 -3.77 -12.11 2.37
N TYR A 56 -2.82 -12.66 1.61
CA TYR A 56 -2.41 -12.13 0.32
C TYR A 56 -3.61 -11.90 -0.60
N MET A 57 -3.74 -10.66 -1.09
CA MET A 57 -4.89 -10.21 -1.89
C MET A 57 -6.25 -10.37 -1.20
N ALA A 58 -6.28 -10.29 0.13
CA ALA A 58 -7.50 -10.37 0.96
C ALA A 58 -8.40 -11.58 0.61
N LYS A 59 -7.80 -12.71 0.21
CA LYS A 59 -8.54 -13.92 -0.20
C LYS A 59 -9.38 -14.48 0.92
N ASP A 60 -8.84 -14.40 2.14
CA ASP A 60 -9.46 -14.91 3.37
C ASP A 60 -10.14 -13.77 4.16
N GLY A 61 -10.40 -12.64 3.50
CA GLY A 61 -11.07 -11.48 4.05
C GLY A 61 -10.14 -10.41 4.61
N GLU A 62 -10.73 -9.57 5.45
CA GLU A 62 -10.08 -8.40 6.05
C GLU A 62 -10.68 -8.12 7.42
N THR A 63 -9.87 -7.51 8.28
CA THR A 63 -10.33 -6.93 9.55
C THR A 63 -10.42 -5.42 9.38
N THR A 64 -11.55 -4.83 9.75
CA THR A 64 -11.69 -3.38 9.78
C THR A 64 -11.42 -2.85 11.19
N GLN A 65 -10.62 -1.79 11.31
CA GLN A 65 -10.39 -1.10 12.58
C GLN A 65 -10.75 0.37 12.49
N ILE A 66 -11.26 0.94 13.58
CA ILE A 66 -11.51 2.39 13.68
C ILE A 66 -10.17 3.08 13.95
N VAL A 67 -9.85 4.08 13.13
CA VAL A 67 -8.70 4.98 13.32
C VAL A 67 -9.21 6.32 13.82
N TYR A 68 -8.67 6.78 14.94
CA TYR A 68 -9.04 8.08 15.51
C TYR A 68 -8.09 9.19 15.00
N PRO A 69 -8.55 10.45 14.97
CA PRO A 69 -7.67 11.58 14.67
C PRO A 69 -6.45 11.58 15.60
N GLY A 70 -5.26 11.83 15.05
CA GLY A 70 -4.00 11.84 15.78
C GLY A 70 -3.32 10.46 15.90
N SER A 71 -3.99 9.36 15.55
CA SER A 71 -3.37 8.03 15.50
C SER A 71 -2.33 7.92 14.39
N ASP A 72 -1.21 7.26 14.68
CA ASP A 72 -0.19 6.92 13.67
C ASP A 72 -0.58 5.62 12.96
N ILE A 73 -1.03 5.75 11.71
CA ILE A 73 -1.51 4.66 10.87
C ILE A 73 -0.42 3.60 10.67
N ASN A 74 0.84 4.02 10.46
CA ASN A 74 1.94 3.07 10.24
C ASN A 74 2.17 2.19 11.48
N GLN A 75 2.14 2.78 12.68
CA GLN A 75 2.30 2.02 13.93
C GLN A 75 1.11 1.08 14.18
N LEU A 76 -0.11 1.52 13.85
CA LEU A 76 -1.31 0.70 13.95
C LEU A 76 -1.19 -0.54 13.05
N VAL A 77 -0.83 -0.35 11.78
CA VAL A 77 -0.62 -1.43 10.81
C VAL A 77 0.47 -2.39 11.29
N HIS A 78 1.64 -1.87 11.68
CA HIS A 78 2.73 -2.68 12.22
C HIS A 78 2.28 -3.53 13.42
N THR A 79 1.60 -2.90 14.39
CA THR A 79 1.15 -3.59 15.62
C THR A 79 0.11 -4.67 15.32
N HIS A 80 -0.83 -4.40 14.42
CA HIS A 80 -1.80 -5.39 13.98
C HIS A 80 -1.12 -6.62 13.40
N TYR A 81 -0.17 -6.40 12.48
CA TYR A 81 0.47 -7.46 11.70
C TYR A 81 1.61 -8.20 12.41
N LEU A 82 2.16 -7.61 13.47
CA LEU A 82 3.08 -8.30 14.38
C LEU A 82 2.34 -9.15 15.40
N GLY A 83 1.04 -8.90 15.61
CA GLY A 83 0.22 -9.69 16.51
C GLY A 83 0.06 -11.14 16.02
N ARG A 84 -0.13 -12.03 17.00
CA ARG A 84 -0.35 -13.45 16.78
C ARG A 84 -1.61 -13.70 15.95
N TRP A 85 -1.53 -14.68 15.07
CA TRP A 85 -2.67 -15.25 14.36
C TRP A 85 -3.18 -16.47 15.11
N ASP A 86 -4.50 -16.57 15.29
CA ASP A 86 -5.17 -17.65 16.03
C ASP A 86 -5.62 -18.82 15.14
N GLY A 87 -5.23 -18.82 13.86
CA GLY A 87 -5.42 -19.97 12.96
C GLY A 87 -6.77 -19.98 12.22
N GLY A 88 -7.45 -18.83 12.10
CA GLY A 88 -8.75 -18.73 11.43
C GLY A 88 -8.71 -18.98 9.92
N GLY A 89 -8.71 -20.25 9.48
CA GLY A 89 -9.09 -20.67 8.12
C GLY A 89 -8.28 -20.09 6.94
N VAL A 90 -7.11 -19.51 7.18
CA VAL A 90 -6.30 -18.86 6.14
C VAL A 90 -5.57 -19.89 5.31
N SER A 91 -5.58 -19.67 3.99
CA SER A 91 -5.16 -20.66 3.00
C SER A 91 -3.66 -20.96 2.95
N ALA A 92 -2.76 -20.03 3.32
CA ALA A 92 -1.31 -20.26 3.30
C ALA A 92 -0.48 -19.32 4.21
N ASN A 93 0.40 -19.89 5.05
CA ASN A 93 1.50 -19.16 5.71
C ASN A 93 2.75 -19.22 4.81
N PHE A 94 3.36 -18.06 4.50
CA PHE A 94 4.52 -17.95 3.61
C PHE A 94 5.89 -18.04 4.32
N VAL A 95 5.92 -18.10 5.66
CA VAL A 95 7.15 -18.04 6.47
C VAL A 95 7.35 -19.29 7.34
N HIS A 96 6.33 -19.73 8.09
CA HIS A 96 6.43 -20.87 9.00
C HIS A 96 5.26 -21.85 8.81
N ALA A 97 5.58 -23.09 8.41
CA ALA A 97 4.58 -24.16 8.27
C ALA A 97 4.15 -24.77 9.62
N ASP A 98 4.94 -24.58 10.68
CA ASP A 98 4.75 -25.30 11.95
C ASP A 98 3.69 -24.65 12.86
N GLU A 99 3.16 -23.48 12.50
CA GLU A 99 2.01 -22.78 13.12
C GLU A 99 2.10 -22.46 14.64
N ILE A 100 3.22 -22.76 15.30
CA ILE A 100 3.35 -22.64 16.77
C ILE A 100 3.18 -21.19 17.26
N ASP A 101 3.66 -20.21 16.49
CA ASP A 101 3.54 -18.77 16.82
C ASP A 101 3.47 -17.88 15.56
N SER A 102 2.59 -18.24 14.61
CA SER A 102 2.44 -17.50 13.36
C SER A 102 1.96 -16.07 13.60
N LYS A 103 2.58 -15.11 12.92
CA LYS A 103 2.16 -13.71 12.92
C LYS A 103 1.30 -13.38 11.72
N ARG A 104 0.40 -12.42 11.86
CA ARG A 104 -0.53 -12.01 10.79
C ARG A 104 0.16 -11.65 9.47
N HIS A 105 1.32 -10.97 9.51
CA HIS A 105 2.01 -10.59 8.27
C HIS A 105 2.49 -11.78 7.45
N GLU A 106 2.73 -12.94 8.05
CA GLU A 106 3.26 -14.13 7.36
C GLU A 106 2.26 -14.69 6.34
N TYR A 107 0.99 -14.28 6.42
CA TYR A 107 -0.08 -14.66 5.49
C TYR A 107 -0.27 -13.67 4.34
N LEU A 108 0.39 -12.52 4.38
CA LEU A 108 0.29 -11.47 3.36
C LEU A 108 1.21 -11.70 2.15
N GLY A 109 2.17 -12.61 2.31
CA GLY A 109 3.21 -12.89 1.33
C GLY A 109 4.55 -13.18 2.01
N PRO A 110 5.55 -13.61 1.24
CA PRO A 110 6.89 -13.91 1.74
C PRO A 110 7.74 -12.67 2.10
N ASP A 111 7.50 -11.49 1.51
CA ASP A 111 8.15 -10.23 1.91
C ASP A 111 7.18 -9.03 1.81
N PRO A 112 6.15 -8.98 2.68
CA PRO A 112 5.12 -7.96 2.61
C PRO A 112 5.62 -6.61 3.11
N ARG A 113 5.48 -5.59 2.26
CA ARG A 113 5.89 -4.21 2.52
C ARG A 113 4.74 -3.27 2.28
N VAL A 114 4.61 -2.26 3.14
CA VAL A 114 3.62 -1.19 3.00
C VAL A 114 4.20 -0.13 2.08
N ALA A 115 3.61 0.04 0.90
CA ALA A 115 4.01 1.02 -0.12
C ALA A 115 3.26 2.36 -0.01
N GLY A 116 2.22 2.40 0.81
CA GLY A 116 1.40 3.58 1.07
C GLY A 116 -0.03 3.21 1.41
N TYR A 117 -0.92 4.18 1.27
CA TYR A 117 -2.34 4.04 1.56
C TYR A 117 -3.16 4.65 0.43
N TRP A 118 -4.34 4.10 0.21
CA TRP A 118 -5.39 4.67 -0.63
C TRP A 118 -6.55 5.05 0.28
N PHE A 119 -7.24 6.13 -0.09
CA PHE A 119 -8.47 6.56 0.56
C PHE A 119 -9.57 6.40 -0.47
N ASP A 120 -10.61 5.64 -0.13
CA ASP A 120 -11.75 5.46 -1.02
C ASP A 120 -12.69 6.68 -0.98
N ASP A 121 -13.82 6.58 -1.68
CA ASP A 121 -14.82 7.66 -1.73
C ASP A 121 -15.48 7.95 -0.37
N ASP A 122 -15.41 7.00 0.57
CA ASP A 122 -15.89 7.11 1.96
C ASP A 122 -14.77 7.52 2.94
N ASP A 123 -13.58 7.86 2.41
CA ASP A 123 -12.35 8.18 3.13
C ASP A 123 -11.79 7.04 4.01
N GLU A 124 -12.16 5.79 3.71
CA GLU A 124 -11.65 4.59 4.37
C GLU A 124 -10.26 4.26 3.85
N ILE A 125 -9.41 3.79 4.76
CA ILE A 125 -7.99 3.59 4.50
C ILE A 125 -7.78 2.16 4.02
N HIS A 126 -7.19 2.02 2.84
CA HIS A 126 -6.75 0.75 2.29
C HIS A 126 -5.22 0.73 2.18
N VAL A 127 -4.60 -0.37 2.59
CA VAL A 127 -3.13 -0.50 2.56
C VAL A 127 -2.67 -0.89 1.17
N LYS A 128 -1.78 -0.09 0.56
CA LYS A 128 -1.09 -0.47 -0.68
C LYS A 128 0.09 -1.35 -0.33
N TRP A 129 0.05 -2.60 -0.76
CA TRP A 129 1.10 -3.59 -0.53
C TRP A 129 2.06 -3.70 -1.72
N TRP A 130 3.31 -3.97 -1.38
CA TRP A 130 4.36 -4.45 -2.28
C TRP A 130 4.97 -5.70 -1.65
N ASP A 131 5.01 -6.81 -2.38
CA ASP A 131 5.77 -7.98 -1.94
C ASP A 131 7.14 -8.00 -2.62
N GLY A 132 8.20 -7.89 -1.82
CA GLY A 132 9.56 -7.79 -2.33
C GLY A 132 10.10 -9.10 -2.93
N PHE A 133 9.53 -10.24 -2.60
CA PHE A 133 9.94 -11.55 -3.12
C PHE A 133 9.10 -11.94 -4.36
N LEU A 134 7.77 -11.83 -4.28
CA LEU A 134 6.85 -12.10 -5.40
C LEU A 134 6.92 -11.03 -6.50
N LYS A 135 7.50 -9.86 -6.19
CA LYS A 135 7.58 -8.69 -7.07
C LYS A 135 6.20 -8.18 -7.50
N ASP A 136 5.22 -8.26 -6.60
CA ASP A 136 3.82 -7.96 -6.87
C ASP A 136 3.28 -6.83 -6.02
N GLN A 137 2.41 -6.00 -6.61
CA GLN A 137 1.74 -4.87 -5.97
C GLN A 137 0.24 -5.14 -5.89
N TRP A 138 -0.36 -4.99 -4.71
CA TRP A 138 -1.77 -5.30 -4.50
C TRP A 138 -2.42 -4.45 -3.41
N ILE A 139 -3.73 -4.28 -3.52
CA ILE A 139 -4.61 -3.56 -2.61
C ILE A 139 -5.93 -4.32 -2.60
N ASP A 140 -6.43 -4.62 -1.40
CA ASP A 140 -7.60 -5.51 -1.23
C ASP A 140 -7.46 -6.78 -2.08
N LYS A 141 -8.38 -7.01 -3.02
CA LYS A 141 -8.41 -8.18 -3.91
C LYS A 141 -7.78 -7.93 -5.28
N GLU A 142 -7.21 -6.76 -5.52
CA GLU A 142 -6.77 -6.31 -6.83
C GLU A 142 -5.28 -6.01 -6.90
N LYS A 143 -4.75 -6.02 -8.12
CA LYS A 143 -3.40 -5.53 -8.41
C LYS A 143 -3.47 -4.04 -8.70
N TRP A 144 -2.75 -3.23 -7.94
CA TRP A 144 -2.59 -1.82 -8.28
C TRP A 144 -1.31 -1.60 -9.09
N ARG A 145 -1.31 -0.51 -9.86
CA ARG A 145 -0.15 -0.05 -10.63
C ARG A 145 -0.01 1.45 -10.44
N VAL A 146 1.22 1.93 -10.53
CA VAL A 146 1.47 3.36 -10.62
C VAL A 146 0.94 3.84 -11.98
N GLU A 147 0.10 4.86 -11.96
CA GLU A 147 -0.32 5.59 -13.15
C GLU A 147 0.43 6.91 -13.24
N ALA A 148 0.83 7.29 -14.45
CA ALA A 148 1.48 8.57 -14.70
C ALA A 148 0.58 9.46 -15.55
N VAL A 149 0.39 10.69 -15.10
CA VAL A 149 -0.37 11.76 -15.77
C VAL A 149 0.59 12.91 -16.07
N TRP A 150 0.40 13.52 -17.24
CA TRP A 150 1.17 14.70 -17.62
C TRP A 150 0.61 15.92 -16.89
N ASP A 151 1.44 16.60 -16.11
CA ASP A 151 1.04 17.82 -15.37
C ASP A 151 1.30 19.12 -16.16
N GLY A 152 1.97 19.03 -17.31
CA GLY A 152 2.42 20.18 -18.12
C GLY A 152 3.93 20.29 -18.22
N GLU A 153 4.67 19.66 -17.30
CA GLU A 153 6.13 19.70 -17.22
C GLU A 153 6.78 18.33 -17.08
N ILE A 154 6.19 17.45 -16.27
CA ILE A 154 6.66 16.09 -16.01
C ILE A 154 5.50 15.08 -16.05
N TRP A 155 5.87 13.82 -16.23
CA TRP A 155 4.95 12.71 -15.94
C TRP A 155 4.95 12.51 -14.43
N ALA A 156 3.92 13.03 -13.77
CA ALA A 156 3.71 12.89 -12.34
C ALA A 156 2.86 11.65 -12.03
N GLU A 157 3.00 11.10 -10.83
CA GLU A 157 2.09 10.06 -10.36
C GLU A 157 0.67 10.61 -10.26
N LYS A 158 -0.30 9.86 -10.78
CA LYS A 158 -1.70 10.16 -10.56
C LYS A 158 -2.02 9.95 -9.08
N LEU A 159 -2.33 11.04 -8.38
CA LEU A 159 -2.89 10.96 -7.03
C LEU A 159 -4.25 10.27 -7.15
N GLN A 160 -4.39 9.14 -6.46
CA GLN A 160 -5.60 8.36 -6.33
C GLN A 160 -6.19 8.58 -4.96
#